data_AF-A0A964L909-F1
#
_entry.id   AF-A0A964L909-F1
#
_cell.length_a   1.000
_cell.length_b   1.000
_cell.length_c   1.000
_cell.angle_alpha   90.00
_cell.angle_beta   90.00
_cell.angle_gamma   90.00
#
_symmetry.space_group_name_H-M   'P 1'
#
loop_
_entity.id
_entity.type
_entity.pdbx_description
1 polymer ?
#
loop_
_entity_poly.entity_id
_entity_poly.type
_entity_poly.pdbx_seq_one_letter_code
_entity_poly.pdbx_strand_id
1 'polypeptide(L)'
;MPSDNEEEESLFLHNQQPDTVISIFNSPFGPDVLVVTDKLSEGIDLHRYCRHLIHYELAPSPIRAVQRNGRIRRVNSWAAATGQPICYTCPAFRGTRDHRLSQIMKKRIGSFSLLLGGVQDFDVEEVV
;
A
#
# COMPACT_ATOMS: atom_id res chain seq x y z
N MET A 1 19.04 -25.39 24.20
CA MET A 1 18.73 -24.66 22.95
C MET A 1 17.38 -24.01 23.17
N PRO A 2 17.31 -22.68 23.28
CA PRO A 2 16.02 -21.99 23.32
C PRO A 2 15.27 -22.34 22.04
N SER A 3 13.99 -22.64 22.16
CA SER A 3 13.12 -23.01 21.04
C SER A 3 12.98 -21.82 20.09
N ASP A 4 13.14 -22.06 18.80
CA ASP A 4 13.06 -21.09 17.68
C ASP A 4 11.78 -20.21 17.66
N ASN A 5 10.78 -20.50 18.50
CA ASN A 5 9.54 -19.73 18.63
C ASN A 5 9.69 -18.37 19.31
N GLU A 6 10.68 -18.15 20.18
CA GLU A 6 10.80 -16.87 20.92
C GLU A 6 11.33 -15.73 20.03
N GLU A 7 12.12 -16.05 18.99
CA GLU A 7 12.62 -15.05 18.03
C GLU A 7 11.50 -14.62 17.06
N GLU A 8 10.62 -15.53 16.65
CA GLU A 8 9.48 -15.22 15.79
C GLU A 8 8.44 -14.32 16.45
N GLU A 9 8.20 -14.48 17.76
CA GLU A 9 7.27 -13.61 18.49
C GLU A 9 7.74 -12.14 18.55
N SER A 10 9.05 -11.91 18.54
CA SER A 10 9.63 -10.55 18.51
C SER A 10 9.40 -9.82 17.19
N LEU A 11 9.21 -10.57 16.08
CA LEU A 11 8.96 -10.01 14.75
C LEU A 11 7.55 -9.41 14.62
N PHE A 12 6.59 -9.91 15.42
CA PHE A 12 5.21 -9.48 15.36
C PHE A 12 4.86 -8.65 16.59
N LEU A 13 4.97 -7.33 16.45
CA LEU A 13 4.38 -6.37 17.38
C LEU A 13 2.85 -6.52 17.38
N HIS A 14 2.33 -7.39 18.24
CA HIS A 14 0.90 -7.55 18.50
C HIS A 14 0.41 -6.39 19.38
N ASN A 15 0.37 -5.19 18.80
CA ASN A 15 -0.11 -4.02 19.50
C ASN A 15 -1.63 -3.86 19.30
N GLN A 16 -2.37 -3.73 20.41
CA GLN A 16 -3.81 -3.44 20.39
C GLN A 16 -4.10 -1.95 20.15
N GLN A 17 -3.08 -1.09 20.11
CA GLN A 17 -3.19 0.34 19.84
C GLN A 17 -2.67 0.68 18.43
N PRO A 18 -3.55 0.76 17.41
CA PRO A 18 -3.14 1.01 16.02
C PRO A 18 -2.39 2.34 15.84
N ASP A 19 -2.75 3.37 16.60
CA ASP A 19 -2.14 4.71 16.51
C ASP A 19 -0.64 4.70 16.81
N THR A 20 -0.21 3.89 17.78
CA THR A 20 1.20 3.78 18.16
C THR A 20 2.02 3.14 17.03
N VAL A 21 1.50 2.09 16.39
CA VAL A 21 2.19 1.42 15.27
C VAL A 21 2.31 2.37 14.08
N ILE A 22 1.26 3.13 13.79
CA ILE A 22 1.26 4.14 12.71
C ILE A 22 2.26 5.26 13.01
N SER A 23 2.32 5.72 14.26
CA SER A 23 3.28 6.75 14.69
C SER A 23 4.73 6.26 14.54
N ILE A 24 5.01 5.03 14.97
CA ILE A 24 6.32 4.39 14.83
C ILE A 24 6.70 4.23 13.36
N PHE A 25 5.78 3.75 12.50
CA PHE A 25 6.04 3.63 11.05
C PHE A 25 6.32 4.98 10.37
N ASN A 26 5.69 6.06 10.85
CA ASN A 26 5.95 7.42 10.38
C ASN A 26 7.15 8.10 11.07
N SER A 27 8.06 7.33 11.67
CA SER A 27 9.32 7.78 12.27
C SER A 27 10.51 7.37 11.39
N PRO A 28 11.62 8.13 11.37
CA PRO A 28 12.84 7.73 10.68
C PRO A 28 13.47 6.42 11.21
N PHE A 29 13.03 5.96 12.39
CA PHE A 29 13.47 4.71 13.03
C PHE A 29 12.35 3.66 13.09
N GLY A 30 11.31 3.82 12.26
CA GLY A 30 10.21 2.87 12.15
C GLY A 30 10.59 1.57 11.44
N PRO A 31 9.71 0.56 11.44
CA PRO A 31 9.92 -0.66 10.67
C PRO A 31 9.89 -0.41 9.17
N ASP A 32 10.62 -1.23 8.40
CA ASP A 32 10.68 -1.14 6.93
C ASP A 32 9.35 -1.53 6.26
N VAL A 33 8.58 -2.41 6.88
CA VAL A 33 7.34 -2.96 6.33
C VAL A 33 6.22 -2.84 7.36
N LEU A 34 5.06 -2.35 6.90
CA LEU A 34 3.83 -2.32 7.67
C LEU A 34 2.74 -3.08 6.89
N VAL A 35 2.22 -4.15 7.49
CA VAL A 35 1.09 -4.91 6.94
C VAL A 35 -0.20 -4.41 7.58
N VAL A 36 -1.15 -3.98 6.75
CA VAL A 36 -2.45 -3.49 7.20
C VAL A 36 -3.59 -4.18 6.45
N THR A 37 -4.72 -4.30 7.13
CA THR A 37 -5.99 -4.72 6.51
C THR A 37 -6.96 -3.55 6.44
N ASP A 38 -8.05 -3.72 5.70
CA ASP A 38 -9.06 -2.69 5.57
C ASP A 38 -9.76 -2.31 6.90
N LYS A 39 -9.54 -3.02 8.02
CA LYS A 39 -10.06 -2.57 9.33
C LYS A 39 -9.42 -1.28 9.85
N LEU A 40 -8.23 -0.95 9.33
CA LEU A 40 -7.52 0.30 9.60
C LEU A 40 -7.87 1.39 8.53
N SER A 41 -8.90 1.19 7.71
CA SER A 41 -9.10 1.93 6.45
C SER A 41 -9.54 3.38 6.52
N GLU A 42 -9.85 3.99 7.66
CA GLU A 42 -10.32 5.37 7.70
C GLU A 42 -9.32 6.26 8.45
N GLY A 43 -8.97 7.41 7.87
CA GLY A 43 -8.14 8.42 8.54
C GLY A 43 -6.62 8.20 8.65
N ILE A 44 -6.07 7.02 8.34
CA ILE A 44 -4.62 6.78 8.47
C ILE A 44 -3.77 7.46 7.40
N ASP A 45 -2.65 8.04 7.80
CA ASP A 45 -1.64 8.63 6.93
C ASP A 45 -0.33 7.83 7.03
N LEU A 46 0.16 7.30 5.91
CA LEU A 46 1.38 6.48 5.83
C LEU A 46 2.43 7.09 4.89
N HIS A 47 2.30 8.37 4.56
CA HIS A 47 3.04 9.01 3.48
C HIS A 47 4.43 9.52 3.85
N ARG A 48 4.76 9.66 5.15
CA ARG A 48 5.94 10.43 5.58
C ARG A 48 7.27 9.76 5.26
N TYR A 49 7.34 8.44 5.40
CA TYR A 49 8.55 7.64 5.17
C TYR A 49 8.31 6.43 4.25
N CYS A 50 7.21 6.44 3.49
CA CYS A 50 6.88 5.36 2.57
C CYS A 50 6.49 5.90 1.18
N ARG A 51 6.94 5.19 0.15
CA ARG A 51 6.56 5.41 -1.26
C ARG A 51 6.18 4.13 -2.00
N HIS A 52 6.11 2.99 -1.32
CA HIS A 52 5.80 1.70 -1.93
C HIS A 52 4.51 1.16 -1.30
N LEU A 53 3.51 0.85 -2.12
CA LEU A 53 2.26 0.24 -1.67
C LEU A 53 2.02 -1.06 -2.43
N ILE A 54 2.00 -2.16 -1.68
CA ILE A 54 1.71 -3.49 -2.23
C ILE A 54 0.27 -3.85 -1.87
N HIS A 55 -0.58 -3.97 -2.89
CA HIS A 55 -1.94 -4.49 -2.77
C HIS A 55 -1.90 -6.01 -2.80
N TYR A 56 -1.90 -6.64 -1.62
CA TYR A 56 -1.95 -8.10 -1.51
C TYR A 56 -3.27 -8.68 -2.07
N GLU A 57 -4.36 -7.93 -1.89
CA GLU A 57 -5.67 -8.25 -2.47
C GLU A 57 -6.17 -7.12 -3.36
N LEU A 58 -6.86 -7.50 -4.43
CA LEU A 58 -7.48 -6.52 -5.32
C LEU A 58 -8.66 -5.84 -4.62
N ALA A 59 -8.70 -4.52 -4.66
CA ALA A 59 -9.83 -3.78 -4.13
C ALA A 59 -11.14 -4.17 -4.85
N PRO A 60 -12.30 -4.18 -4.15
CA PRO A 60 -13.57 -4.57 -4.76
C PRO A 60 -14.08 -3.52 -5.77
N SER A 61 -13.57 -2.29 -5.73
CA SER A 61 -13.96 -1.21 -6.64
C SER A 61 -12.82 -0.22 -6.91
N PRO A 62 -12.85 0.53 -8.03
CA PRO A 62 -11.83 1.53 -8.36
C PRO A 62 -11.70 2.62 -7.30
N ILE A 63 -12.83 3.08 -6.74
CA ILE A 63 -12.84 4.09 -5.68
C ILE A 63 -12.11 3.60 -4.43
N ARG A 64 -12.30 2.34 -4.04
CA ARG A 64 -11.59 1.74 -2.91
C ARG A 64 -10.09 1.66 -3.17
N ALA A 65 -9.69 1.31 -4.40
CA ALA A 65 -8.27 1.31 -4.78
C ALA A 65 -7.65 2.71 -4.67
N VAL A 66 -8.34 3.75 -5.14
CA VAL A 66 -7.89 5.16 -5.03
C VAL A 66 -7.81 5.60 -3.57
N GLN A 67 -8.78 5.23 -2.73
CA GLN A 67 -8.75 5.54 -1.30
C GLN A 67 -7.57 4.86 -0.58
N ARG A 68 -7.28 3.59 -0.90
CA ARG A 68 -6.09 2.89 -0.38
C ARG A 68 -4.81 3.59 -0.80
N ASN A 69 -4.70 4.00 -2.07
CA ASN A 69 -3.54 4.77 -2.56
C ASN A 69 -3.41 6.14 -1.89
N GLY A 70 -4.53 6.78 -1.55
CA GLY A 70 -4.60 8.05 -0.82
C GLY A 70 -3.97 8.01 0.58
N ARG A 71 -3.60 6.83 1.10
CA ARG A 71 -2.83 6.68 2.34
C ARG A 71 -1.37 7.12 2.20
N ILE A 72 -0.81 6.96 0.99
CA ILE A 72 0.56 7.36 0.65
C ILE A 72 0.56 8.63 -0.21
N ARG A 73 -0.39 8.77 -1.13
CA ARG A 73 -0.50 9.95 -1.99
C ARG A 73 -1.05 11.16 -1.22
N ARG A 74 -0.16 11.86 -0.52
CA ARG A 74 -0.44 13.09 0.24
C ARG A 74 0.58 14.18 -0.05
N VAL A 75 0.20 15.41 0.28
CA VAL A 75 1.14 16.54 0.37
C VAL A 75 2.23 16.22 1.39
N ASN A 76 3.47 16.67 1.15
CA ASN A 76 4.63 16.37 2.00
C ASN A 76 4.92 14.87 2.18
N SER A 77 4.56 14.05 1.19
CA SER A 77 4.95 12.63 1.15
C SER A 77 6.46 12.46 0.94
N TRP A 78 6.97 11.29 1.33
CA TRP A 78 8.36 10.89 1.08
C TRP A 78 8.72 10.99 -0.41
N ALA A 79 7.78 10.59 -1.28
CA ALA A 79 7.88 10.74 -2.73
C ALA A 79 8.08 12.21 -3.14
N ALA A 80 7.27 13.14 -2.60
CA ALA A 80 7.43 14.56 -2.87
C ALA A 80 8.74 15.15 -2.33
N ALA A 81 9.19 14.70 -1.15
CA ALA A 81 10.43 15.17 -0.52
C ALA A 81 11.69 14.69 -1.27
N THR A 82 11.65 13.47 -1.82
CA THR A 82 12.79 12.84 -2.51
C THR A 82 12.76 13.02 -4.03
N GLY A 83 11.65 13.49 -4.59
CA GLY A 83 11.43 13.56 -6.04
C GLY A 83 11.26 12.19 -6.70
N GLN A 84 11.12 11.11 -5.93
CA GLN A 84 10.91 9.75 -6.45
C GLN A 84 9.41 9.43 -6.57
N PRO A 85 8.99 8.63 -7.58
CA PRO A 85 7.59 8.26 -7.72
C PRO A 85 7.11 7.32 -6.62
N ILE A 86 5.79 7.35 -6.35
CA ILE A 86 5.11 6.33 -5.55
C ILE A 86 4.91 5.09 -6.42
N CYS A 87 5.35 3.93 -5.95
CA CYS A 87 5.15 2.66 -6.62
C CYS A 87 3.92 1.94 -6.05
N TYR A 88 3.02 1.53 -6.94
CA TYR A 88 1.84 0.72 -6.60
C TYR A 88 1.95 -0.64 -7.27
N THR A 89 2.02 -1.71 -6.49
CA THR A 89 2.15 -3.07 -7.01
C THR A 89 0.99 -3.92 -6.56
N CYS A 90 0.48 -4.78 -7.44
CA CYS A 90 -0.48 -5.83 -7.12
C CYS A 90 0.08 -7.13 -7.70
N PRO A 91 0.81 -7.93 -6.90
CA PRO A 91 1.42 -9.15 -7.41
C PRO A 91 0.35 -10.09 -7.96
N ALA A 92 0.55 -10.57 -9.18
CA ALA A 92 -0.37 -11.51 -9.81
C ALA A 92 0.39 -12.40 -10.80
N PHE A 93 0.19 -13.71 -10.70
CA PHE A 93 0.83 -14.66 -11.62
C PHE A 93 0.15 -14.65 -12.99
N ARG A 94 0.95 -14.58 -14.05
CA ARG A 94 0.46 -14.58 -15.43
C ARG A 94 -0.40 -15.84 -15.69
N GLY A 95 -1.49 -15.65 -16.42
CA GLY A 95 -2.45 -16.70 -16.74
C GLY A 95 -3.50 -17.01 -15.65
N THR A 96 -3.35 -16.48 -14.44
CA THR A 96 -4.36 -16.68 -13.38
C THR A 96 -5.57 -15.76 -13.53
N ARG A 97 -6.65 -16.07 -12.79
CA ARG A 97 -7.82 -15.18 -12.67
C ARG A 97 -7.43 -13.83 -12.10
N ASP A 98 -6.54 -13.79 -11.12
CA ASP A 98 -6.11 -12.57 -10.45
C ASP A 98 -5.36 -11.65 -11.41
N HIS A 99 -4.49 -12.21 -12.27
CA HIS A 99 -3.84 -11.43 -13.33
C HIS A 99 -4.87 -10.75 -14.27
N ARG A 100 -5.94 -11.45 -14.66
CA ARG A 100 -7.03 -10.85 -15.45
C ARG A 100 -7.78 -9.77 -14.67
N LEU A 101 -8.06 -10.00 -13.39
CA LEU A 101 -8.78 -9.05 -12.54
C LEU A 101 -7.95 -7.78 -12.30
N SER A 102 -6.64 -7.89 -12.06
CA SER A 102 -5.72 -6.76 -11.93
C SER A 102 -5.67 -5.92 -13.22
N GLN A 103 -5.61 -6.59 -14.39
CA GLN A 103 -5.68 -5.92 -15.69
C GLN A 103 -7.01 -5.16 -15.89
N ILE A 104 -8.13 -5.76 -15.51
CA ILE A 104 -9.45 -5.10 -15.57
C ILE A 104 -9.50 -3.90 -14.63
N MET A 105 -8.99 -4.04 -13.40
CA MET A 105 -8.97 -2.96 -12.44
C MET A 105 -8.09 -1.80 -12.92
N LYS A 106 -6.91 -2.07 -13.49
CA LYS A 106 -6.04 -1.03 -14.08
C LYS A 106 -6.79 -0.21 -15.13
N LYS A 107 -7.53 -0.88 -16.03
CA LYS A 107 -8.38 -0.21 -17.03
C LYS A 107 -9.49 0.61 -16.40
N ARG A 108 -10.21 0.05 -15.41
CA ARG A 108 -11.31 0.75 -14.72
C ARG A 108 -10.82 1.99 -13.99
N ILE A 109 -9.66 1.92 -13.34
CA ILE A 109 -9.10 3.07 -12.65
C ILE A 109 -8.63 4.13 -13.67
N GLY A 110 -8.04 3.72 -14.79
CA GLY A 110 -7.71 4.63 -15.89
C GLY A 110 -8.93 5.40 -16.42
N SER A 111 -10.03 4.68 -16.72
CA SER A 111 -11.29 5.33 -17.13
C SER A 111 -11.87 6.23 -16.04
N PHE A 112 -11.82 5.80 -14.78
CA PHE A 112 -12.28 6.60 -13.63
C PHE A 112 -11.47 7.89 -13.48
N SER A 113 -10.14 7.81 -13.64
CA SER A 113 -9.25 8.96 -13.59
C SER A 113 -9.54 9.95 -14.72
N LEU A 114 -9.75 9.46 -15.94
CA LEU A 114 -10.10 10.30 -17.10
C LEU A 114 -11.39 11.08 -16.85
N LEU A 115 -12.43 10.44 -16.31
CA LEU A 115 -13.71 11.07 -15.98
C LEU A 115 -13.59 12.15 -14.90
N LEU A 116 -12.62 12.01 -13.98
CA LEU A 116 -12.37 12.97 -12.90
C LEU A 116 -11.33 14.05 -13.25
N GLY A 117 -10.92 14.15 -14.52
CA GLY A 117 -10.02 15.20 -14.98
C GLY A 117 -8.53 14.86 -14.89
N GLY A 118 -8.15 13.58 -14.90
CA GLY A 118 -6.76 13.15 -15.09
C GLY A 118 -5.92 13.15 -13.81
N VAL A 119 -6.35 12.41 -12.79
CA VAL A 119 -5.54 12.14 -11.60
C VAL A 119 -4.40 11.18 -11.98
N GLN A 120 -3.14 11.67 -11.97
CA GLN A 120 -1.91 10.96 -12.40
C GLN A 120 -1.81 9.46 -12.02
N ASP A 121 -1.15 8.73 -12.94
CA ASP A 121 -1.17 7.28 -13.25
C ASP A 121 -0.73 6.28 -12.16
N PHE A 122 -1.17 5.04 -12.38
CA PHE A 122 -0.67 3.82 -11.74
C PHE A 122 0.45 3.24 -12.62
N ASP A 123 1.71 3.43 -12.24
CA ASP A 123 2.78 2.57 -12.77
C ASP A 123 2.71 1.21 -12.09
N VAL A 124 1.91 0.32 -12.70
CA VAL A 124 2.00 -1.11 -12.44
C VAL A 124 3.17 -1.62 -13.26
N GLU A 125 4.38 -1.53 -12.71
CA GLU A 125 5.47 -2.38 -13.18
C GLU A 125 5.16 -3.82 -12.75
N GLU A 126 4.92 -4.68 -13.73
CA GLU A 126 4.98 -6.13 -13.56
C GLU A 126 6.43 -6.49 -13.24
N VAL A 127 6.69 -7.01 -12.04
CA VAL A 127 7.98 -7.59 -11.70
C VAL A 127 7.77 -9.03 -11.24
N VAL A 128 8.32 -9.92 -12.09
CA VAL A 128 8.53 -11.39 -12.05
C VAL A 128 7.30 -12.28 -12.19
#